data_AF-A0A7S2Y9T7-F1
#
_entry.id   AF-A0A7S2Y9T7-F1
#
_cell.length_a   1.000
_cell.length_b   1.000
_cell.length_c   1.000
_cell.angle_alpha   90.00
_cell.angle_beta   90.00
_cell.angle_gamma   90.00
#
_symmetry.space_group_name_H-M   'P 1'
#
loop_
_entity.id
_entity.type
_entity.pdbx_description
1 polymer ?
#
loop_
_entity_poly.entity_id
_entity_poly.type
_entity_poly.pdbx_seq_one_letter_code
_entity_poly.pdbx_strand_id
1 'polypeptide(L)'
;MATSSSVNINAAIIGSIISEVPGFGITKGTFELAQNRILAGLGHWIAAFLTCAWLALGMVGGVFLVLTLAGQDTEDLDIDSTPIDRLWYILMGPILGVCFSISFHVGQRELPFSILVCLVAFGMNLTIEHYHNENVGTVVAAFFVTTLTAQIWSRSWHHRLMILGKNNKETTPYPSTIVLMPAFFILVGGSIGVRGFAAIFTGNEDDGESTLWNFILVPILLVFGIYLGISTIPSVSVF
;
A
#
# COMPACT_ATOMS: atom_id res chain seq x y z
N MET A 1 -27.91 25.33 -7.00
CA MET A 1 -27.80 24.42 -8.17
C MET A 1 -27.24 23.13 -7.62
N ALA A 2 -28.09 22.15 -7.34
CA ALA A 2 -27.67 20.88 -6.75
C ALA A 2 -26.97 20.09 -7.86
N THR A 3 -25.64 20.08 -7.84
CA THR A 3 -24.86 19.14 -8.64
C THR A 3 -25.24 17.74 -8.15
N SER A 4 -25.89 16.96 -9.00
CA SER A 4 -26.02 15.51 -8.77
C SER A 4 -24.60 14.96 -8.66
N SER A 5 -24.15 14.74 -7.43
CA SER A 5 -22.87 14.09 -7.16
C SER A 5 -23.02 12.65 -7.64
N SER A 6 -22.57 12.36 -8.87
CA SER A 6 -22.42 11.00 -9.34
C SER A 6 -21.45 10.29 -8.39
N VAL A 7 -21.93 9.23 -7.75
CA VAL A 7 -21.11 8.43 -6.85
C VAL A 7 -20.22 7.57 -7.71
N ASN A 8 -18.90 7.68 -7.53
CA ASN A 8 -17.96 6.81 -8.22
C ASN A 8 -18.10 5.37 -7.67
N ILE A 9 -18.82 4.53 -8.42
CA ILE A 9 -19.12 3.15 -8.07
C ILE A 9 -17.83 2.32 -7.95
N ASN A 10 -16.84 2.56 -8.82
CA ASN A 10 -15.54 1.87 -8.76
C ASN A 10 -14.81 2.17 -7.45
N ALA A 11 -14.79 3.43 -7.03
CA ALA A 11 -14.19 3.82 -5.76
C ALA A 11 -14.93 3.22 -4.56
N ALA A 12 -16.26 3.17 -4.62
CA ALA A 12 -17.09 2.56 -3.56
C ALA A 12 -16.85 1.04 -3.45
N ILE A 13 -16.80 0.33 -4.57
CA ILE A 13 -16.52 -1.12 -4.60
C ILE A 13 -15.11 -1.38 -4.06
N ILE A 14 -14.09 -0.69 -4.59
CA ILE A 14 -12.70 -0.87 -4.14
C ILE A 14 -12.57 -0.55 -2.65
N GLY A 15 -13.22 0.51 -2.17
CA GLY A 15 -13.25 0.87 -0.76
C GLY A 15 -13.87 -0.21 0.14
N SER A 16 -14.88 -0.92 -0.35
CA SER A 16 -15.54 -2.02 0.39
C SER A 16 -14.67 -3.27 0.55
N ILE A 17 -13.75 -3.51 -0.38
CA ILE A 17 -12.88 -4.70 -0.41
C ILE A 17 -11.44 -4.39 0.00
N ILE A 18 -11.11 -3.15 0.34
CA ILE A 18 -9.72 -2.70 0.51
C ILE A 18 -8.98 -3.43 1.64
N SER A 19 -9.70 -3.95 2.64
CA SER A 19 -9.11 -4.76 3.71
C SER A 19 -8.64 -6.14 3.25
N GLU A 20 -9.26 -6.69 2.21
CA GLU A 20 -8.97 -8.02 1.65
C GLU A 20 -7.92 -7.98 0.54
N VAL A 21 -7.58 -6.78 0.08
CA VAL A 21 -6.66 -6.57 -1.02
C VAL A 21 -5.25 -7.02 -0.61
N PRO A 22 -4.61 -7.95 -1.34
CA PRO A 22 -3.39 -8.63 -0.91
C PRO A 22 -2.12 -7.81 -1.21
N GLY A 23 -2.12 -6.51 -0.91
CA GLY A 23 -0.96 -5.64 -1.13
C GLY A 23 0.29 -6.16 -0.40
N PHE A 24 0.15 -6.44 0.90
CA PHE A 24 1.26 -6.93 1.70
C PHE A 24 1.78 -8.30 1.31
N GLY A 25 0.90 -9.19 0.82
CA GLY A 25 1.30 -10.52 0.35
C GLY A 25 2.35 -10.42 -0.76
N ILE A 26 2.16 -9.49 -1.69
CA ILE A 26 3.08 -9.33 -2.83
C ILE A 26 4.37 -8.68 -2.39
N THR A 27 4.32 -7.62 -1.59
CA THR A 27 5.53 -6.97 -1.10
C THR A 27 6.38 -7.93 -0.29
N LYS A 28 5.76 -8.73 0.59
CA LYS A 28 6.45 -9.77 1.35
C LYS A 28 7.03 -10.83 0.42
N GLY A 29 6.26 -11.28 -0.57
CA GLY A 29 6.72 -12.23 -1.57
C GLY A 29 7.95 -11.72 -2.32
N THR A 30 7.93 -10.49 -2.80
CA THR A 30 9.06 -9.85 -3.51
C THR A 30 10.28 -9.71 -2.61
N PHE A 31 10.08 -9.36 -1.35
CA PHE A 31 11.16 -9.25 -0.38
C PHE A 31 11.81 -10.62 -0.09
N GLU A 32 11.02 -11.67 0.07
CA GLU A 32 11.53 -13.05 0.24
C GLU A 32 12.26 -13.55 -1.00
N LEU A 33 11.76 -13.23 -2.20
CA LEU A 33 12.47 -13.51 -3.47
C LEU A 33 13.83 -12.82 -3.50
N ALA A 34 13.91 -11.55 -3.10
CA ALA A 34 15.17 -10.81 -3.03
C ALA A 34 16.16 -11.37 -2.00
N GLN A 35 15.66 -12.07 -0.96
CA GLN A 35 16.47 -12.75 0.06
C GLN A 35 16.82 -14.21 -0.28
N ASN A 36 16.69 -14.63 -1.55
CA ASN A 36 16.92 -16.01 -2.01
C ASN A 36 15.97 -17.05 -1.40
N ARG A 37 14.83 -16.65 -0.82
CA ARG A 37 13.78 -17.56 -0.31
C ARG A 37 12.72 -17.79 -1.38
N ILE A 38 13.13 -18.40 -2.49
CA ILE A 38 12.34 -18.49 -3.73
C ILE A 38 10.97 -19.15 -3.51
N LEU A 39 10.93 -20.30 -2.83
CA LEU A 39 9.69 -21.05 -2.60
C LEU A 39 8.67 -20.28 -1.76
N ALA A 40 9.12 -19.62 -0.70
CA ALA A 40 8.25 -18.83 0.15
C ALA A 40 7.77 -17.57 -0.58
N GLY A 41 8.68 -16.89 -1.29
CA GLY A 41 8.36 -15.69 -2.07
C GLY A 41 7.35 -15.95 -3.18
N LEU A 42 7.55 -17.01 -3.97
CA LEU A 42 6.59 -17.44 -5.00
C LEU A 42 5.24 -17.84 -4.41
N GLY A 43 5.23 -18.53 -3.25
CA GLY A 43 3.99 -18.89 -2.57
C GLY A 43 3.14 -17.68 -2.22
N HIS A 44 3.76 -16.63 -1.66
CA HIS A 44 3.06 -15.37 -1.36
C HIS A 44 2.57 -14.64 -2.62
N TRP A 45 3.38 -14.64 -3.70
CA TRP A 45 2.99 -14.08 -4.99
C TRP A 45 1.77 -14.78 -5.58
N ILE A 46 1.81 -16.11 -5.69
CA ILE A 46 0.69 -16.90 -6.25
C ILE A 46 -0.57 -16.70 -5.43
N ALA A 47 -0.47 -16.72 -4.09
CA ALA A 47 -1.61 -16.49 -3.22
C ALA A 47 -2.24 -15.10 -3.43
N ALA A 48 -1.42 -14.06 -3.58
CA ALA A 48 -1.91 -12.71 -3.81
C ALA A 48 -2.53 -12.55 -5.20
N PHE A 49 -1.93 -13.12 -6.25
CA PHE A 49 -2.50 -13.12 -7.60
C PHE A 49 -3.86 -13.80 -7.64
N LEU A 50 -3.98 -14.99 -7.04
CA LEU A 50 -5.25 -15.71 -6.95
C LEU A 50 -6.29 -14.90 -6.17
N THR A 51 -5.89 -14.27 -5.06
CA THR A 51 -6.80 -13.45 -4.26
C THR A 51 -7.31 -12.25 -5.06
N CYS A 52 -6.43 -11.55 -5.80
CA CYS A 52 -6.85 -10.46 -6.69
C CYS A 52 -7.79 -10.94 -7.79
N ALA A 53 -7.51 -12.08 -8.42
CA ALA A 53 -8.38 -12.65 -9.45
C ALA A 53 -9.78 -13.01 -8.89
N TRP A 54 -9.84 -13.60 -7.70
CA TRP A 54 -11.11 -13.90 -7.02
C TRP A 54 -11.88 -12.65 -6.63
N LEU A 55 -11.20 -11.63 -6.10
CA LEU A 55 -11.81 -10.34 -5.77
C LEU A 55 -12.34 -9.64 -7.03
N ALA A 56 -11.58 -9.66 -8.12
CA ALA A 56 -11.99 -9.09 -9.40
C ALA A 56 -13.20 -9.83 -9.98
N LEU A 57 -13.22 -11.17 -9.92
CA LEU A 57 -14.37 -11.96 -10.35
C LEU A 57 -15.60 -11.65 -9.49
N GLY A 58 -15.45 -11.57 -8.17
CA GLY A 58 -16.51 -11.18 -7.25
C GLY A 58 -17.04 -9.77 -7.52
N MET A 59 -16.15 -8.81 -7.83
CA MET A 59 -16.49 -7.45 -8.22
C MET A 59 -17.32 -7.43 -9.52
N VAL A 60 -16.82 -8.04 -10.59
CA VAL A 60 -17.51 -8.06 -11.90
C VAL A 60 -18.84 -8.81 -11.81
N GLY A 61 -18.85 -9.97 -11.14
CA GLY A 61 -20.06 -10.75 -10.92
C GLY A 61 -21.09 -10.02 -10.06
N GLY A 62 -20.65 -9.28 -9.04
CA GLY A 62 -21.52 -8.46 -8.19
C GLY A 62 -22.19 -7.33 -8.96
N VAL A 63 -21.42 -6.61 -9.79
CA VAL A 63 -21.96 -5.55 -10.67
C VAL A 63 -22.97 -6.14 -11.65
N PHE A 64 -22.63 -7.24 -12.33
CA PHE A 64 -23.51 -7.89 -13.29
C PHE A 64 -24.83 -8.38 -12.64
N LEU A 65 -24.75 -8.95 -11.45
CA LEU A 65 -25.93 -9.39 -10.70
C LEU A 65 -26.85 -8.22 -10.34
N VAL A 66 -26.30 -7.12 -9.83
CA VAL A 66 -27.08 -5.93 -9.46
C VAL A 66 -27.76 -5.33 -10.67
N LEU A 67 -27.05 -5.19 -11.79
CA LEU A 67 -27.60 -4.67 -13.04
C LEU A 67 -28.73 -5.54 -13.57
N THR A 68 -28.53 -6.87 -13.57
CA THR A 68 -29.55 -7.83 -14.01
C THR A 68 -30.81 -7.76 -13.13
N LEU A 69 -30.65 -7.61 -11.81
CA LEU A 69 -31.79 -7.47 -10.89
C LEU A 69 -32.49 -6.10 -11.01
N ALA A 70 -31.74 -5.04 -11.31
CA ALA A 70 -32.26 -3.70 -11.50
C ALA A 70 -32.92 -3.52 -12.88
N GLY A 71 -32.72 -4.45 -13.81
CA GLY A 71 -33.20 -4.34 -15.19
C GLY A 71 -32.55 -3.17 -15.96
N GLN A 72 -31.33 -2.78 -15.57
CA GLN A 72 -30.57 -1.71 -16.21
C GLN A 72 -29.45 -2.30 -17.06
N ASP A 73 -29.22 -1.70 -18.22
CA ASP A 73 -28.08 -2.02 -19.08
C ASP A 73 -26.81 -1.32 -18.57
N THR A 74 -25.65 -1.92 -18.87
CA THR A 74 -24.33 -1.44 -18.43
C THR A 74 -23.97 -0.03 -18.93
N GLU A 75 -24.65 0.46 -19.97
CA GLU A 75 -24.40 1.78 -20.58
C GLU A 75 -24.96 2.95 -19.74
N ASP A 76 -25.90 2.71 -18.83
CA ASP A 76 -26.49 3.75 -17.96
C ASP A 76 -25.67 4.02 -16.69
N LEU A 77 -24.61 3.24 -16.45
CA LEU A 77 -23.69 3.52 -15.36
C LEU A 77 -22.74 4.63 -15.80
N ASP A 78 -22.92 5.82 -15.21
CA ASP A 78 -21.99 6.93 -15.30
C ASP A 78 -20.67 6.54 -14.60
N ILE A 79 -19.82 5.80 -15.32
CA ILE A 79 -18.48 5.37 -14.91
C ILE A 79 -17.48 6.53 -15.07
N ASP A 80 -17.92 7.67 -15.62
CA ASP A 80 -17.11 8.90 -15.70
C ASP A 80 -16.86 9.45 -14.30
N SER A 81 -15.80 8.91 -13.71
CA SER A 81 -15.24 9.37 -12.46
C SER A 81 -14.65 10.76 -12.67
N THR A 82 -15.34 11.79 -12.18
CA THR A 82 -14.70 13.08 -12.01
C THR A 82 -13.46 12.87 -11.13
N PRO A 83 -12.27 13.34 -11.56
CA PRO A 83 -11.05 13.17 -10.79
C PRO A 83 -11.24 13.78 -9.39
N ILE A 84 -10.87 13.00 -8.37
CA ILE A 84 -10.98 13.43 -6.97
C ILE A 84 -10.08 14.66 -6.77
N ASP A 85 -10.65 15.72 -6.19
CA ASP A 85 -9.89 16.95 -5.93
C ASP A 85 -8.70 16.69 -5.00
N ARG A 86 -7.58 17.37 -5.25
CA ARG A 86 -6.31 17.13 -4.56
C ARG A 86 -6.38 17.37 -3.05
N LEU A 87 -7.26 18.26 -2.63
CA LEU A 87 -7.54 18.53 -1.22
C LEU A 87 -8.00 17.28 -0.46
N TRP A 88 -8.73 16.36 -1.12
CA TRP A 88 -9.15 15.11 -0.51
C TRP A 88 -7.99 14.18 -0.21
N TYR A 89 -6.95 14.15 -1.05
CA TYR A 89 -5.75 13.35 -0.77
C TYR A 89 -5.03 13.88 0.48
N ILE A 90 -4.93 15.20 0.64
CA ILE A 90 -4.29 15.83 1.82
C ILE A 90 -5.05 15.49 3.10
N LEU A 91 -6.38 15.39 3.04
CA LEU A 91 -7.21 15.04 4.19
C LEU A 91 -7.19 13.51 4.47
N MET A 92 -7.29 12.69 3.43
CA MET A 92 -7.41 11.24 3.55
C MET A 92 -6.08 10.57 3.87
N GLY A 93 -4.94 11.09 3.40
CA GLY A 93 -3.62 10.53 3.69
C GLY A 93 -3.33 10.39 5.19
N PRO A 94 -3.45 11.45 6.01
CA PRO A 94 -3.30 11.39 7.46
C PRO A 94 -4.30 10.43 8.13
N ILE A 95 -5.55 10.45 7.70
CA ILE A 95 -6.61 9.57 8.25
C ILE A 95 -6.24 8.11 8.00
N LEU A 96 -5.84 7.77 6.77
CA LEU A 96 -5.38 6.43 6.41
C LEU A 96 -4.15 6.03 7.22
N GLY A 97 -3.19 6.94 7.42
CA GLY A 97 -2.03 6.70 8.28
C GLY A 97 -2.44 6.29 9.71
N VAL A 98 -3.37 7.04 10.32
CA VAL A 98 -3.89 6.73 11.66
C VAL A 98 -4.64 5.38 11.65
N CYS A 99 -5.53 5.17 10.70
CA CYS A 99 -6.32 3.95 10.59
C CYS A 99 -5.43 2.71 10.44
N PHE A 100 -4.44 2.74 9.55
CA PHE A 100 -3.53 1.62 9.36
C PHE A 100 -2.66 1.38 10.60
N SER A 101 -2.10 2.42 11.23
CA SER A 101 -1.35 2.25 12.48
C SER A 101 -2.19 1.61 13.59
N ILE A 102 -3.49 1.93 13.68
CA ILE A 102 -4.41 1.31 14.64
C ILE A 102 -4.72 -0.15 14.24
N SER A 103 -5.01 -0.42 12.97
CA SER A 103 -5.29 -1.77 12.47
C SER A 103 -4.15 -2.76 12.71
N PHE A 104 -2.90 -2.29 12.57
CA PHE A 104 -1.70 -3.09 12.88
C PHE A 104 -1.35 -3.13 14.36
N HIS A 105 -2.21 -2.61 15.24
CA HIS A 105 -2.02 -2.62 16.69
C HIS A 105 -0.66 -2.05 17.11
N VAL A 106 -0.21 -0.99 16.44
CA VAL A 106 1.04 -0.30 16.77
C VAL A 106 0.95 0.23 18.21
N GLY A 107 1.99 -0.01 19.01
CA GLY A 107 1.99 0.40 20.42
C GLY A 107 1.79 1.91 20.57
N GLN A 108 1.08 2.36 21.61
CA GLN A 108 0.73 3.78 21.81
C GLN A 108 1.94 4.74 21.79
N ARG A 109 3.12 4.25 22.19
CA ARG A 109 4.38 5.01 22.17
C ARG A 109 5.00 5.15 20.77
N GLU A 110 4.70 4.20 19.90
CA GLU A 110 5.24 4.06 18.54
C GLU A 110 4.30 4.67 17.50
N LEU A 111 3.02 4.78 17.85
CA LEU A 111 1.93 5.33 17.05
C LEU A 111 2.28 6.70 16.41
N PRO A 112 2.79 7.73 17.11
CA PRO A 112 3.10 9.01 16.46
C PRO A 112 4.21 8.90 15.42
N PHE A 113 5.16 7.98 15.60
CA PHE A 113 6.22 7.74 14.62
C PHE A 113 5.69 6.99 13.41
N SER A 114 4.83 5.99 13.63
CA SER A 114 4.18 5.26 12.54
C SER A 114 3.33 6.19 11.67
N ILE A 115 2.54 7.09 12.28
CA ILE A 115 1.79 8.12 11.54
C ILE A 115 2.74 9.02 10.75
N LEU A 116 3.83 9.49 11.35
CA LEU A 116 4.78 10.37 10.66
C LEU A 116 5.40 9.67 9.45
N VAL A 117 5.82 8.41 9.59
CA VAL A 117 6.37 7.63 8.48
C VAL A 117 5.33 7.41 7.38
N CYS A 118 4.07 7.13 7.73
CA CYS A 118 2.97 7.02 6.78
C CYS A 118 2.72 8.34 6.02
N LEU A 119 2.73 9.48 6.73
CA LEU A 119 2.55 10.79 6.14
C LEU A 119 3.67 11.13 5.16
N VAL A 120 4.92 10.81 5.51
CA VAL A 120 6.05 10.99 4.60
C VAL A 120 5.93 10.05 3.41
N ALA A 121 5.58 8.78 3.62
CA ALA A 121 5.37 7.83 2.53
C ALA A 121 4.37 8.37 1.50
N PHE A 122 3.21 8.80 1.98
CA PHE A 122 2.12 9.32 1.16
C PHE A 122 2.50 10.65 0.50
N GLY A 123 3.05 11.60 1.26
CA GLY A 123 3.44 12.91 0.76
C GLY A 123 4.57 12.85 -0.27
N MET A 124 5.59 12.01 -0.05
CA MET A 124 6.67 11.81 -1.01
C MET A 124 6.16 11.16 -2.29
N ASN A 125 5.25 10.18 -2.18
CA ASN A 125 4.67 9.56 -3.36
C ASN A 125 3.89 10.59 -4.20
N LEU A 126 3.00 11.35 -3.57
CA LEU A 126 2.19 12.39 -4.26
C LEU A 126 3.03 13.50 -4.87
N THR A 127 4.03 14.00 -4.14
CA THR A 127 4.87 15.10 -4.63
C THR A 127 5.71 14.66 -5.82
N ILE A 128 6.25 13.44 -5.81
CA ILE A 128 7.11 12.96 -6.89
C ILE A 128 6.29 12.52 -8.09
N GLU A 129 5.13 11.90 -7.88
CA GLU A 129 4.15 11.65 -8.96
C GLU A 129 3.76 12.94 -9.70
N HIS A 130 3.74 14.08 -9.01
CA HIS A 130 3.45 15.34 -9.69
C HIS A 130 4.54 15.78 -10.67
N TYR A 131 5.82 15.49 -10.38
CA TYR A 131 6.97 15.94 -11.18
C TYR A 131 7.53 14.85 -12.11
N HIS A 132 7.29 13.59 -11.79
CA HIS A 132 7.83 12.41 -12.45
C HIS A 132 6.74 11.35 -12.65
N ASN A 133 7.11 10.16 -13.11
CA ASN A 133 6.18 9.05 -13.28
C ASN A 133 5.83 8.40 -11.91
N GLU A 134 4.63 7.82 -11.79
CA GLU A 134 4.11 7.12 -10.60
C GLU A 134 5.10 6.07 -10.05
N ASN A 135 5.77 5.37 -10.97
CA ASN A 135 6.78 4.36 -10.65
C ASN A 135 7.99 4.95 -9.90
N VAL A 136 8.43 6.17 -10.27
CA VAL A 136 9.54 6.85 -9.60
C VAL A 136 9.13 7.32 -8.21
N GLY A 137 7.88 7.79 -8.07
CA GLY A 137 7.30 8.16 -6.77
C GLY A 137 7.38 7.04 -5.75
N THR A 138 7.00 5.82 -6.17
CA THR A 138 7.03 4.63 -5.31
C THR A 138 8.44 4.32 -4.79
N VAL A 139 9.45 4.34 -5.67
CA VAL A 139 10.85 4.05 -5.28
C VAL A 139 11.36 5.07 -4.27
N VAL A 140 11.15 6.36 -4.56
CA VAL A 140 11.68 7.42 -3.74
C VAL A 140 10.94 7.48 -2.40
N ALA A 141 9.62 7.31 -2.39
CA ALA A 141 8.87 7.23 -1.15
C ALA A 141 9.33 6.05 -0.28
N ALA A 142 9.55 4.86 -0.86
CA ALA A 142 10.12 3.72 -0.14
C ALA A 142 11.52 3.99 0.42
N PHE A 143 12.38 4.67 -0.34
CA PHE A 143 13.70 5.11 0.11
C PHE A 143 13.60 6.08 1.30
N PHE A 144 12.74 7.11 1.23
CA PHE A 144 12.57 8.06 2.33
C PHE A 144 11.96 7.42 3.58
N VAL A 145 10.98 6.53 3.43
CA VAL A 145 10.38 5.77 4.53
C VAL A 145 11.41 4.92 5.26
N THR A 146 12.23 4.18 4.52
CA THR A 146 13.24 3.29 5.09
C THR A 146 14.40 4.07 5.72
N THR A 147 14.86 5.14 5.08
CA THR A 147 15.90 6.02 5.65
C THR A 147 15.42 6.77 6.90
N LEU A 148 14.18 7.29 6.91
CA LEU A 148 13.61 7.94 8.10
C LEU A 148 13.39 6.97 9.24
N THR A 149 12.86 5.77 8.94
CA THR A 149 12.69 4.75 9.98
C THR A 149 14.05 4.33 10.53
N ALA A 150 15.07 4.14 9.67
CA ALA A 150 16.43 3.85 10.10
C ALA A 150 17.03 4.97 10.96
N GLN A 151 16.87 6.25 10.61
CA GLN A 151 17.41 7.37 11.40
C GLN A 151 16.67 7.57 12.72
N ILE A 152 15.33 7.64 12.69
CA ILE A 152 14.52 8.03 13.84
C ILE A 152 14.41 6.87 14.84
N TRP A 153 14.19 5.65 14.34
CA TRP A 153 14.02 4.47 15.20
C TRP A 153 15.37 4.00 15.78
N SER A 154 16.40 3.84 14.94
CA SER A 154 17.70 3.30 15.36
C SER A 154 18.46 4.25 16.26
N ARG A 155 18.46 5.57 15.98
CA ARG A 155 19.25 6.53 16.80
C ARG A 155 18.50 7.09 18.01
N SER A 156 17.25 7.53 17.87
CA SER A 156 16.58 8.27 18.97
C SER A 156 15.98 7.38 20.04
N TRP A 157 15.39 6.24 19.68
CA TRP A 157 14.66 5.40 20.63
C TRP A 157 15.51 4.32 21.27
N HIS A 158 16.43 3.68 20.53
CA HIS A 158 17.37 2.73 21.13
C HIS A 158 18.19 3.37 22.25
N HIS A 159 18.69 4.60 22.03
CA HIS A 159 19.45 5.34 23.03
C HIS A 159 18.60 5.78 24.24
N ARG A 160 17.34 6.19 24.05
CA ARG A 160 16.46 6.59 25.16
C ARG A 160 15.89 5.42 25.97
N LEU A 161 15.53 4.30 25.33
CA LEU A 161 15.11 3.08 26.02
C LEU A 161 16.25 2.42 26.79
N MET A 162 17.48 2.46 26.27
CA MET A 162 18.66 1.96 26.98
C MET A 162 19.00 2.82 28.22
N ILE A 163 18.78 4.14 28.16
CA ILE A 163 18.96 5.03 29.33
C ILE A 163 17.88 4.79 30.40
N LEU A 164 16.64 4.50 30.00
CA LEU A 164 15.54 4.23 30.94
C LEU A 164 15.52 2.77 31.45
N GLY A 165 16.22 1.86 30.77
CA GLY A 165 16.29 0.43 31.07
C GLY A 165 17.46 0.00 31.97
N LYS A 166 18.09 0.91 32.70
CA LYS A 166 19.32 0.63 33.49
C LYS A 166 19.15 -0.42 34.61
N ASN A 167 17.93 -0.89 34.89
CA ASN A 167 17.65 -1.82 35.99
C ASN A 167 17.18 -3.22 35.58
N ASN A 168 17.00 -3.55 34.29
CA ASN A 168 16.62 -4.91 33.90
C ASN A 168 17.37 -5.41 32.66
N LYS A 169 17.91 -6.62 32.78
CA LYS A 169 19.00 -7.19 31.98
C LYS A 169 18.59 -7.74 30.61
N GLU A 170 17.42 -7.38 30.09
CA GLU A 170 16.87 -7.95 28.85
C GLU A 170 16.08 -6.88 28.07
N THR A 171 16.77 -5.85 27.56
CA THR A 171 16.21 -5.02 26.49
C THR A 171 16.35 -5.76 25.16
N THR A 172 15.34 -6.56 24.82
CA THR A 172 15.16 -7.06 23.46
C THR A 172 14.98 -5.87 22.51
N PRO A 173 15.70 -5.82 21.37
CA PRO A 173 15.50 -4.77 20.38
C PRO A 173 14.07 -4.87 19.81
N TYR A 174 13.31 -3.79 19.90
CA TYR A 174 11.99 -3.70 19.27
C TYR A 174 12.17 -3.70 17.73
N PRO A 175 11.53 -4.63 17.00
CA PRO A 175 11.70 -4.74 15.56
C PRO A 175 11.13 -3.49 14.86
N SER A 176 11.97 -2.83 14.07
CA SER A 176 11.60 -1.65 13.27
C SER A 176 10.46 -1.92 12.28
N THR A 177 10.22 -3.19 11.97
CA THR A 177 9.11 -3.68 11.14
C THR A 177 7.73 -3.21 11.63
N ILE A 178 7.52 -3.04 12.94
CA ILE A 178 6.21 -2.65 13.50
C ILE A 178 5.80 -1.25 13.01
N VAL A 179 6.73 -0.31 12.99
CA VAL A 179 6.49 1.08 12.57
C VAL A 179 6.37 1.19 11.04
N LEU A 180 7.03 0.29 10.33
CA LEU A 180 7.24 0.35 8.89
C LEU A 180 6.12 -0.35 8.10
N MET A 181 5.48 -1.37 8.69
CA MET A 181 4.39 -2.13 8.06
C MET A 181 3.22 -1.26 7.59
N PRO A 182 2.66 -0.32 8.38
CA PRO A 182 1.55 0.54 7.94
C PRO A 182 1.93 1.42 6.74
N ALA A 183 3.16 1.93 6.70
CA ALA A 183 3.64 2.76 5.61
C ALA A 183 3.78 1.97 4.29
N PHE A 184 4.18 0.70 4.37
CA PHE A 184 4.17 -0.17 3.21
C PHE A 184 2.76 -0.45 2.69
N PHE A 185 1.77 -0.65 3.55
CA PHE A 185 0.39 -0.83 3.10
C PHE A 185 -0.15 0.38 2.33
N ILE A 186 0.27 1.59 2.69
CA ILE A 186 -0.09 2.81 1.96
C ILE A 186 0.62 2.89 0.60
N LEU A 187 1.88 2.48 0.53
CA LEU A 187 2.68 2.52 -0.70
C LEU A 187 2.32 1.41 -1.68
N VAL A 188 1.81 0.28 -1.18
CA VAL A 188 1.52 -0.88 -2.01
C VAL A 188 0.11 -0.80 -2.53
N GLY A 189 -0.01 -0.46 -3.81
CA GLY A 189 -1.28 -0.44 -4.53
C GLY A 189 -1.80 -1.84 -4.79
N GLY A 190 -2.22 -2.59 -3.77
CA GLY A 190 -2.87 -3.89 -4.01
C GLY A 190 -4.16 -3.76 -4.83
N SER A 191 -4.81 -2.58 -4.78
CA SER A 191 -6.00 -2.26 -5.58
C SER A 191 -5.69 -2.15 -7.07
N ILE A 192 -4.42 -1.96 -7.46
CA ILE A 192 -3.97 -1.99 -8.86
C ILE A 192 -4.21 -3.40 -9.43
N GLY A 193 -3.88 -4.46 -8.67
CA GLY A 193 -4.09 -5.84 -9.13
C GLY A 193 -5.56 -6.18 -9.36
N VAL A 194 -6.43 -5.83 -8.42
CA VAL A 194 -7.88 -6.08 -8.56
C VAL A 194 -8.45 -5.32 -9.76
N ARG A 195 -8.05 -4.05 -9.97
CA ARG A 195 -8.47 -3.26 -11.13
C ARG A 195 -7.98 -3.84 -12.46
N GLY A 196 -6.73 -4.29 -12.52
CA GLY A 196 -6.18 -4.92 -13.72
C GLY A 196 -6.93 -6.19 -14.12
N PHE A 197 -7.20 -7.09 -13.16
CA PHE A 197 -8.01 -8.28 -13.43
C PHE A 197 -9.46 -7.95 -13.78
N ALA A 198 -10.07 -6.97 -13.11
CA ALA A 198 -11.43 -6.55 -13.41
C ALA A 198 -11.54 -6.00 -14.86
N ALA A 199 -10.59 -5.17 -15.29
CA ALA A 199 -10.53 -4.63 -16.64
C ALA A 199 -10.47 -5.73 -17.71
N ILE A 200 -9.63 -6.75 -17.49
CA ILE A 200 -9.54 -7.93 -18.37
C ILE A 200 -10.88 -8.67 -18.44
N PHE A 201 -11.52 -8.92 -17.30
CA PHE A 201 -12.82 -9.61 -17.26
C PHE A 201 -13.95 -8.81 -17.91
N THR A 202 -13.86 -7.48 -17.94
CA THR A 202 -14.81 -6.61 -18.63
C THR A 202 -14.51 -6.43 -20.13
N GLY A 203 -13.43 -7.03 -20.65
CA GLY A 203 -13.05 -6.96 -22.07
C GLY A 203 -12.20 -5.74 -22.45
N ASN A 204 -11.73 -4.96 -21.48
CA ASN A 204 -10.76 -3.88 -21.72
C ASN A 204 -9.33 -4.41 -21.48
N GLU A 205 -8.85 -5.18 -22.47
CA GLU A 205 -7.60 -5.93 -22.36
C GLU A 205 -6.36 -5.01 -22.31
N ASP A 206 -6.35 -3.92 -23.08
CA ASP A 206 -5.20 -3.00 -23.16
C ASP A 206 -4.95 -2.27 -21.82
N ASP A 207 -6.00 -1.74 -21.20
CA ASP A 207 -5.89 -1.09 -19.88
C ASP A 207 -5.64 -2.11 -18.77
N GLY A 208 -6.20 -3.31 -18.91
CA GLY A 208 -6.00 -4.41 -17.98
C GLY A 208 -4.55 -4.90 -17.93
N GLU A 209 -3.92 -5.09 -19.10
CA GLU A 209 -2.53 -5.53 -19.19
C GLU A 209 -1.57 -4.50 -18.59
N SER A 210 -1.71 -3.22 -18.98
CA SER A 210 -0.85 -2.15 -18.46
C SER A 210 -0.96 -1.99 -16.94
N THR A 211 -2.18 -2.13 -16.41
CA THR A 211 -2.44 -2.08 -14.96
C THR A 211 -1.84 -3.30 -14.24
N LEU A 212 -1.95 -4.50 -14.81
CA LEU A 212 -1.29 -5.69 -14.26
C LEU A 212 0.24 -5.59 -14.30
N TRP A 213 0.80 -4.96 -15.33
CA TRP A 213 2.24 -4.72 -15.34
C TRP A 213 2.68 -3.81 -14.21
N ASN A 214 1.95 -2.74 -13.96
CA ASN A 214 2.22 -1.86 -12.82
C ASN A 214 2.07 -2.59 -11.48
N PHE A 215 1.11 -3.51 -11.37
CA PHE A 215 0.95 -4.35 -10.18
C PHE A 215 2.17 -5.24 -9.89
N ILE A 216 2.86 -5.71 -10.93
CA ILE A 216 4.11 -6.50 -10.79
C ILE A 216 5.30 -5.59 -10.48
N LEU A 217 5.37 -4.45 -11.15
CA LEU A 217 6.51 -3.55 -11.14
C LEU A 217 6.63 -2.76 -9.83
N VAL A 218 5.51 -2.26 -9.30
CA VAL A 218 5.46 -1.44 -8.06
C VAL A 218 6.10 -2.16 -6.85
N PRO A 219 5.78 -3.44 -6.54
CA PRO A 219 6.44 -4.18 -5.46
C PRO A 219 7.95 -4.35 -5.65
N ILE A 220 8.41 -4.58 -6.89
CA ILE A 220 9.83 -4.73 -7.21
C ILE A 220 10.56 -3.41 -6.95
N LEU A 221 10.00 -2.31 -7.44
CA LEU A 221 10.53 -0.97 -7.22
C LEU A 221 10.53 -0.57 -5.75
N LEU A 222 9.49 -0.95 -5.01
CA LEU A 222 9.40 -0.71 -3.58
C LEU A 222 10.53 -1.47 -2.85
N VAL A 223 10.73 -2.75 -3.14
CA VAL A 223 11.83 -3.53 -2.57
C VAL A 223 13.19 -2.93 -2.93
N PHE A 224 13.36 -2.48 -4.18
CA PHE A 224 14.58 -1.78 -4.60
C PHE A 224 14.82 -0.50 -3.78
N GLY A 225 13.78 0.33 -3.59
CA GLY A 225 13.86 1.52 -2.74
C GLY A 225 14.22 1.21 -1.28
N ILE A 226 13.69 0.11 -0.73
CA ILE A 226 14.08 -0.39 0.61
C ILE A 226 15.58 -0.71 0.66
N TYR A 227 16.11 -1.46 -0.30
CA TYR A 227 17.54 -1.81 -0.33
C TYR A 227 18.44 -0.59 -0.46
N LEU A 228 18.04 0.41 -1.26
CA LEU A 228 18.76 1.68 -1.33
C LEU A 228 18.75 2.42 0.01
N GLY A 229 17.62 2.45 0.71
CA GLY A 229 17.53 3.09 2.01
C GLY A 229 18.40 2.41 3.08
N ILE A 230 18.41 1.07 3.10
CA ILE A 230 19.24 0.29 4.04
C ILE A 230 20.73 0.45 3.71
N SER A 231 21.12 0.50 2.44
CA SER A 231 22.55 0.63 2.07
C SER A 231 23.14 2.00 2.40
N THR A 232 22.34 3.07 2.36
CA THR A 232 22.81 4.44 2.68
C THR A 232 23.00 4.68 4.17
N ILE A 233 22.26 3.98 5.03
CA ILE A 233 22.37 4.11 6.48
C ILE A 233 22.53 2.72 7.07
N PRO A 234 23.74 2.33 7.54
CA PRO A 234 23.92 1.07 8.24
C PRO A 234 23.19 1.13 9.59
N SER A 235 21.91 0.76 9.59
CA SER A 235 21.15 0.54 10.81
C SER A 235 21.48 -0.84 11.36
N VAL A 236 21.87 -0.91 12.63
CA VAL A 236 22.00 -2.17 13.35
C VAL A 236 20.59 -2.79 13.43
N SER A 237 20.39 -3.90 12.73
CA SER A 237 19.14 -4.66 12.56
C SER A 237 17.94 -3.89 12.01
N VAL A 238 17.80 -3.88 10.69
CA VAL A 238 16.49 -3.80 10.03
C VAL A 238 16.31 -5.16 9.38
N PHE A 239 15.41 -5.95 10.00
CA PHE A 239 15.10 -7.37 9.78
C PHE A 239 16.01 -8.38 10.48
#